data_AF-A0A961IPW5-F1
#
_entry.id   AF-A0A961IPW5-F1
#
_cell.length_a   1.000
_cell.length_b   1.000
_cell.length_c   1.000
_cell.angle_alpha   90.00
_cell.angle_beta   90.00
_cell.angle_gamma   90.00
#
_symmetry.space_group_name_H-M   'P 1'
#
loop_
_entity.id
_entity.type
_entity.pdbx_description
1 polymer ?
#
loop_
_entity_poly.entity_id
_entity_poly.type
_entity_poly.pdbx_seq_one_letter_code
_entity_poly.pdbx_strand_id
1 'polypeptide(L)'
;MALVPAGRFEMGSLQGRADERPLRTVWVDAFYMDETPITYAQFEAYIDAGAARPPYYHYESYNRPEQPVTGISWVEAACFLNWQSRREARSPVYDFANAPLDDYGYPVPRIRYNASGYRLPTEAEFERAARGSSGQLRYPWGDAFSSELANYDMAHGFTEGEGRWWRLAPVREQFQNDFGLYGLAGNVWEWTNDIYEPHYDESAEMNPRGPGVGSARTMRGGSWGSPHPNDLRVSRRARAAAGHYNYDIGFRAVLPARFANLPADPDHRVAADPECGRARPAPRSFPTRAQFINRLARYLEDFFSESIYFNEPVDQQAPLNAHELARIIVDVSESHGVNPLFLVGVMKSESGFGTVSYPRWFNNPMAFHWANWKMAYGAPRYDGNRNFNRRFAQLDDGFAVFSRGLNQAFYRAAARRSFYDFHIIYVGGEALEWMNGVGRVYRDVMGINPVAGHQPAFEYIYGQPYGQAGP
;
A
#
# COMPACT_ATOMS: atom_id res chain seq x y z
N MET A 1 -5.39 12.12 22.71
CA MET A 1 -4.74 12.87 21.60
C MET A 1 -3.65 13.72 22.21
N ALA A 2 -2.51 13.84 21.53
CA ALA A 2 -1.40 14.70 21.96
C ALA A 2 -1.26 15.93 21.06
N LEU A 3 -0.79 17.03 21.63
CA LEU A 3 -0.54 18.27 20.89
C LEU A 3 0.79 18.16 20.13
N VAL A 4 0.74 18.38 18.82
CA VAL A 4 1.92 18.65 18.00
C VAL A 4 2.03 20.17 17.85
N PRO A 5 3.08 20.81 18.41
CA PRO A 5 3.24 22.26 18.34
C PRO A 5 3.44 22.75 16.91
N ALA A 6 2.95 23.97 16.64
CA ALA A 6 3.23 24.65 15.38
C ALA A 6 4.74 24.84 15.20
N GLY A 7 5.22 24.80 13.96
CA GLY A 7 6.59 25.14 13.68
C GLY A 7 7.08 24.69 12.31
N ARG A 8 8.33 25.08 12.02
CA ARG A 8 9.06 24.62 10.84
C ARG A 8 9.73 23.28 11.10
N PHE A 9 9.80 22.45 10.06
CA PHE A 9 10.57 21.22 10.06
C PHE A 9 11.08 20.90 8.64
N GLU A 10 12.02 19.98 8.55
CA GLU A 10 12.56 19.51 7.27
C GLU A 10 11.71 18.34 6.74
N MET A 11 10.95 18.58 5.68
CA MET A 11 10.13 17.58 5.00
C MET A 11 10.91 16.94 3.83
N GLY A 12 10.79 15.62 3.68
CA GLY A 12 11.48 14.87 2.61
C GLY A 12 12.88 14.40 2.99
N SER A 13 13.70 14.06 2.00
CA SER A 13 15.02 13.49 2.22
C SER A 13 15.99 13.78 1.08
N LEU A 14 17.26 14.05 1.41
CA LEU A 14 18.34 14.11 0.41
C LEU A 14 18.78 12.72 -0.09
N GLN A 15 18.57 11.68 0.72
CA GLN A 15 19.05 10.32 0.47
C GLN A 15 17.91 9.33 0.23
N GLY A 16 16.65 9.79 0.28
CA GLY A 16 15.47 8.98 -0.01
C GLY A 16 15.27 8.72 -1.49
N ARG A 17 14.17 8.06 -1.82
CA ARG A 17 13.71 7.83 -3.19
C ARG A 17 13.41 9.16 -3.91
N ALA A 18 13.22 9.09 -5.23
CA ALA A 18 12.91 10.26 -6.04
C ALA A 18 11.65 11.00 -5.55
N ASP A 19 10.64 10.27 -5.06
CA ASP A 19 9.40 10.83 -4.55
C ASP A 19 9.47 11.39 -3.14
N GLU A 20 10.58 11.16 -2.45
CA GLU A 20 10.87 11.72 -1.13
C GLU A 20 11.71 13.01 -1.21
N ARG A 21 12.09 13.41 -2.44
CA ARG A 21 12.91 14.59 -2.74
C ARG A 21 12.02 15.73 -3.28
N PRO A 22 12.48 16.99 -3.15
CA PRO A 22 13.66 17.42 -2.40
C PRO A 22 13.43 17.43 -0.88
N LEU A 23 14.52 17.58 -0.12
CA LEU A 23 14.43 18.03 1.28
C LEU A 23 14.07 19.52 1.28
N ARG A 24 13.04 19.90 2.03
CA ARG A 24 12.52 21.27 2.05
C ARG A 24 11.97 21.66 3.41
N THR A 25 12.04 22.94 3.75
CA THR A 25 11.51 23.45 5.02
C THR A 25 10.02 23.76 4.90
N VAL A 26 9.19 23.13 5.72
CA VAL A 26 7.72 23.32 5.74
C VAL A 26 7.26 23.82 7.09
N TRP A 27 6.30 24.75 7.11
CA TRP A 27 5.57 25.14 8.30
C TRP A 27 4.28 24.33 8.44
N VAL A 28 4.00 23.84 9.64
CA VAL A 28 2.72 23.23 10.01
C VAL A 28 2.18 23.92 11.25
N ASP A 29 0.89 24.29 11.22
CA ASP A 29 0.18 24.86 12.36
C ASP A 29 0.06 23.86 13.51
N ALA A 30 -0.28 24.31 14.71
CA ALA A 30 -0.50 23.40 15.82
C ALA A 30 -1.77 22.56 15.58
N PHE A 31 -1.68 21.26 15.86
CA PHE A 31 -2.80 20.33 15.76
C PHE A 31 -2.70 19.27 16.85
N TYR A 32 -3.82 18.66 17.19
CA TYR A 32 -3.84 17.45 18.01
C TYR A 32 -3.82 16.24 17.09
N MET A 33 -3.07 15.21 17.45
CA MET A 33 -3.05 13.91 16.77
C MET A 33 -3.44 12.82 17.77
N ASP A 34 -4.13 11.79 17.30
CA ASP A 34 -4.32 10.59 18.12
C ASP A 34 -2.96 10.01 18.53
N GLU A 35 -2.86 9.64 19.81
CA GLU A 35 -1.63 9.06 20.37
C GLU A 35 -1.27 7.74 19.69
N THR A 36 -2.26 7.03 19.16
CA THR A 36 -2.11 5.74 18.50
C THR A 36 -2.89 5.76 17.18
N PRO A 37 -2.62 4.84 16.24
CA PRO A 37 -3.61 4.52 15.22
C PRO A 37 -4.97 4.17 15.86
N ILE A 38 -6.05 4.37 15.12
CA ILE A 38 -7.39 3.98 15.56
C ILE A 38 -7.39 2.48 15.83
N THR A 39 -7.81 2.08 17.03
CA THR A 39 -7.86 0.67 17.41
C THR A 39 -9.11 -0.02 16.88
N TYR A 40 -9.08 -1.35 16.85
CA TYR A 40 -10.27 -2.14 16.53
C TYR A 40 -11.44 -1.80 17.47
N ALA A 41 -11.19 -1.68 18.78
CA ALA A 41 -12.23 -1.31 19.75
C ALA A 41 -12.88 0.05 19.47
N GLN A 42 -12.08 1.05 19.05
CA GLN A 42 -12.62 2.36 18.67
C GLN A 42 -13.46 2.28 17.40
N PHE A 43 -13.03 1.47 16.42
CA PHE A 43 -13.78 1.25 15.19
C PHE A 43 -15.03 0.38 15.41
N GLU A 44 -15.01 -0.53 16.39
CA GLU A 44 -16.15 -1.36 16.76
C GLU A 44 -17.35 -0.49 17.19
N ALA A 45 -17.12 0.61 17.90
CA ALA A 45 -18.18 1.58 18.21
C ALA A 45 -18.85 2.18 16.97
N TYR A 46 -18.14 2.28 15.84
CA TYR A 46 -18.71 2.73 14.55
C TYR A 46 -19.52 1.61 13.89
N ILE A 47 -19.06 0.36 14.00
CA ILE A 47 -19.81 -0.84 13.56
C ILE A 47 -21.12 -0.94 14.34
N ASP A 48 -21.09 -0.79 15.66
CA ASP A 48 -22.27 -0.81 16.54
C ASP A 48 -23.24 0.33 16.21
N ALA A 49 -22.74 1.45 15.70
CA ALA A 49 -23.57 2.55 15.22
C ALA A 49 -24.18 2.31 13.82
N GLY A 50 -23.90 1.17 13.18
CA GLY A 50 -24.49 0.74 11.91
C GLY A 50 -23.52 0.65 10.72
N ALA A 51 -22.22 0.87 10.91
CA ALA A 51 -21.24 0.76 9.84
C ALA A 51 -20.99 -0.70 9.39
N ALA A 52 -20.42 -0.88 8.21
CA ALA A 52 -19.96 -2.18 7.75
C ALA A 52 -18.76 -2.66 8.57
N ARG A 53 -18.66 -3.98 8.77
CA ARG A 53 -17.45 -4.58 9.34
C ARG A 53 -16.31 -4.49 8.32
N PRO A 54 -15.08 -4.20 8.77
CA PRO A 54 -13.95 -4.15 7.87
C PRO A 54 -13.62 -5.54 7.32
N PRO A 55 -13.01 -5.61 6.13
CA PRO A 55 -12.33 -6.80 5.63
C PRO A 55 -11.42 -7.42 6.69
N TYR A 56 -11.26 -8.75 6.66
CA TYR A 56 -10.42 -9.53 7.59
C TYR A 56 -10.91 -9.63 9.05
N TYR A 57 -12.03 -8.99 9.44
CA TYR A 57 -12.53 -9.05 10.83
C TYR A 57 -12.78 -10.47 11.38
N HIS A 58 -12.98 -11.45 10.50
CA HIS A 58 -13.20 -12.85 10.85
C HIS A 58 -11.94 -13.56 11.38
N TYR A 59 -10.76 -12.98 11.14
CA TYR A 59 -9.49 -13.55 11.57
C TYR A 59 -9.09 -12.90 12.90
N GLU A 60 -8.81 -13.73 13.90
CA GLU A 60 -8.44 -13.28 15.24
C GLU A 60 -7.20 -12.35 15.25
N SER A 61 -6.27 -12.55 14.31
CA SER A 61 -5.07 -11.71 14.19
C SER A 61 -5.32 -10.25 13.79
N TYR A 62 -6.56 -9.88 13.44
CA TYR A 62 -6.93 -8.54 12.95
C TYR A 62 -8.09 -7.89 13.71
N ASN A 63 -8.59 -8.52 14.78
CA ASN A 63 -9.79 -8.04 15.49
C ASN A 63 -9.60 -7.90 17.01
N ARG A 64 -8.36 -7.92 17.51
CA ARG A 64 -8.13 -7.74 18.95
C ARG A 64 -8.32 -6.27 19.34
N PRO A 65 -8.96 -5.96 20.50
CA PRO A 65 -9.36 -4.60 20.86
C PRO A 65 -8.25 -3.54 20.82
N GLU A 66 -7.03 -3.90 21.24
CA GLU A 66 -5.87 -3.01 21.34
C GLU A 66 -5.01 -2.98 20.07
N GLN A 67 -5.33 -3.78 19.04
CA GLN A 67 -4.66 -3.71 17.75
C GLN A 67 -5.21 -2.56 16.91
N PRO A 68 -4.42 -2.01 15.97
CA PRO A 68 -4.94 -1.05 15.01
C PRO A 68 -6.04 -1.69 14.15
N VAL A 69 -7.08 -0.93 13.82
CA VAL A 69 -8.03 -1.37 12.79
C VAL A 69 -7.30 -1.39 11.44
N THR A 70 -7.51 -2.47 10.68
CA THR A 70 -6.92 -2.64 9.35
C THR A 70 -7.97 -3.02 8.31
N GLY A 71 -7.58 -3.10 7.05
CA GLY A 71 -8.52 -3.36 5.96
C GLY A 71 -9.41 -2.15 5.67
N ILE A 72 -8.98 -0.95 6.07
CA ILE A 72 -9.76 0.28 5.91
C ILE A 72 -9.29 1.06 4.68
N SER A 73 -10.23 1.45 3.84
CA SER A 73 -9.97 2.38 2.74
C SER A 73 -9.93 3.83 3.21
N TRP A 74 -9.32 4.71 2.42
CA TRP A 74 -9.31 6.15 2.72
C TRP A 74 -10.73 6.70 2.87
N VAL A 75 -11.66 6.24 2.03
CA VAL A 75 -13.07 6.66 2.07
C VAL A 75 -13.74 6.22 3.38
N GLU A 76 -13.54 4.97 3.80
CA GLU A 76 -14.09 4.45 5.06
C GLU A 76 -13.48 5.18 6.28
N ALA A 77 -12.18 5.48 6.26
CA ALA A 77 -11.55 6.29 7.30
C ALA A 77 -12.18 7.70 7.37
N ALA A 78 -12.38 8.36 6.24
CA ALA A 78 -13.05 9.66 6.17
C ALA A 78 -14.51 9.61 6.68
N CYS A 79 -15.23 8.52 6.40
CA CYS A 79 -16.58 8.28 6.91
C CYS A 79 -16.60 8.12 8.44
N PHE A 80 -15.69 7.31 8.99
CA PHE A 80 -15.50 7.15 10.44
C PHE A 80 -15.23 8.51 11.11
N LEU A 81 -14.32 9.32 10.55
CA LEU A 81 -13.94 10.60 11.13
C LEU A 81 -15.07 11.64 11.07
N ASN A 82 -15.88 11.63 10.01
CA ASN A 82 -17.10 12.43 9.95
C ASN A 82 -18.14 11.98 11.00
N TRP A 83 -18.29 10.68 11.21
CA TRP A 83 -19.17 10.14 12.26
C TRP A 83 -18.67 10.55 13.66
N GLN A 84 -17.39 10.38 13.95
CA GLN A 84 -16.79 10.80 15.21
C GLN A 84 -16.94 12.31 15.43
N SER A 85 -16.77 13.12 14.38
CA SER A 85 -17.02 14.57 14.43
C SER A 85 -18.44 14.89 14.87
N ARG A 86 -19.45 14.22 14.28
CA ARG A 86 -20.86 14.44 14.63
C ARG A 86 -21.16 14.01 16.06
N ARG A 87 -20.59 12.88 16.51
CA ARG A 87 -20.70 12.43 17.90
C ARG A 87 -20.22 13.47 18.90
N GLU A 88 -19.17 14.22 18.57
CA GLU A 88 -18.66 15.28 19.44
C GLU A 88 -19.21 16.67 19.11
N ALA A 89 -20.33 16.77 18.38
CA ALA A 89 -20.93 18.03 17.94
C ALA A 89 -19.95 18.96 17.18
N ARG A 90 -18.96 18.39 16.49
CA ARG A 90 -18.01 19.09 15.64
C ARG A 90 -18.48 19.11 14.19
N SER A 91 -18.09 20.15 13.44
CA SER A 91 -18.42 20.26 12.03
C SER A 91 -17.63 19.23 11.20
N PRO A 92 -18.29 18.34 10.42
CA PRO A 92 -17.60 17.33 9.62
C PRO A 92 -16.65 17.94 8.58
N VAL A 93 -15.52 17.28 8.35
CA VAL A 93 -14.49 17.77 7.42
C VAL A 93 -14.78 17.34 5.98
N TYR A 94 -15.26 16.12 5.77
CA TYR A 94 -15.45 15.57 4.42
C TYR A 94 -16.87 15.78 3.91
N ASP A 95 -16.98 16.19 2.65
CA ASP A 95 -18.25 16.39 1.97
C ASP A 95 -18.35 15.48 0.75
N PHE A 96 -19.16 14.44 0.88
CA PHE A 96 -19.39 13.46 -0.18
C PHE A 96 -20.57 13.84 -1.10
N ALA A 97 -21.29 14.93 -0.80
CA ALA A 97 -22.44 15.34 -1.60
C ALA A 97 -21.99 15.70 -3.02
N ASN A 98 -22.52 14.98 -4.02
CA ASN A 98 -22.19 15.14 -5.44
C ASN A 98 -20.67 15.03 -5.73
N ALA A 99 -19.93 14.26 -4.94
CA ALA A 99 -18.51 14.06 -5.15
C ALA A 99 -18.25 13.42 -6.54
N PRO A 100 -17.35 13.96 -7.36
CA PRO A 100 -16.92 13.29 -8.58
C PRO A 100 -16.21 11.98 -8.24
N LEU A 101 -16.12 11.07 -9.21
CA LEU A 101 -15.39 9.82 -9.05
C LEU A 101 -13.95 9.96 -9.55
N ASP A 102 -13.01 9.30 -8.88
CA ASP A 102 -11.62 9.16 -9.36
C ASP A 102 -11.52 8.15 -10.51
N ASP A 103 -10.30 7.95 -11.04
CA ASP A 103 -10.06 6.99 -12.13
C ASP A 103 -10.44 5.54 -11.77
N TYR A 104 -10.52 5.23 -10.47
CA TYR A 104 -10.89 3.92 -9.95
C TYR A 104 -12.37 3.83 -9.60
N GLY A 105 -13.13 4.91 -9.79
CA GLY A 105 -14.57 4.99 -9.57
C GLY A 105 -14.98 5.29 -8.11
N TYR A 106 -14.05 5.75 -7.26
CA TYR A 106 -14.33 6.10 -5.87
C TYR A 106 -14.62 7.60 -5.70
N PRO A 107 -15.50 7.99 -4.76
CA PRO A 107 -15.85 9.39 -4.57
C PRO A 107 -14.65 10.21 -4.06
N VAL A 108 -14.45 11.38 -4.65
CA VAL A 108 -13.45 12.37 -4.25
C VAL A 108 -14.17 13.50 -3.51
N PRO A 109 -14.29 13.43 -2.16
CA PRO A 109 -15.03 14.42 -1.41
C PRO A 109 -14.30 15.76 -1.38
N ARG A 110 -15.07 16.83 -1.21
CA ARG A 110 -14.51 18.14 -0.86
C ARG A 110 -14.05 18.11 0.60
N ILE A 111 -12.81 18.52 0.87
CA ILE A 111 -12.20 18.55 2.21
C ILE A 111 -12.27 19.98 2.78
N ARG A 112 -13.00 20.17 3.88
CA ARG A 112 -13.16 21.46 4.58
C ARG A 112 -12.14 21.63 5.71
N TYR A 113 -10.91 22.02 5.38
CA TYR A 113 -9.84 22.23 6.37
C TYR A 113 -10.11 23.36 7.39
N ASN A 114 -11.12 24.20 7.17
CA ASN A 114 -11.57 25.20 8.12
C ASN A 114 -12.58 24.66 9.15
N ALA A 115 -13.12 23.45 8.95
CA ALA A 115 -14.04 22.82 9.88
C ALA A 115 -13.34 22.38 11.18
N SER A 116 -14.13 22.13 12.23
CA SER A 116 -13.66 21.82 13.57
C SER A 116 -13.56 20.32 13.89
N GLY A 117 -14.03 19.47 12.98
CA GLY A 117 -14.08 18.02 13.14
C GLY A 117 -12.76 17.31 12.87
N TYR A 118 -12.82 16.00 13.13
CA TYR A 118 -11.75 15.05 12.89
C TYR A 118 -11.48 14.86 11.40
N ARG A 119 -10.21 14.65 11.08
CA ARG A 119 -9.74 14.31 9.74
C ARG A 119 -8.47 13.47 9.81
N LEU A 120 -8.11 12.85 8.70
CA LEU A 120 -6.78 12.29 8.51
C LEU A 120 -5.74 13.43 8.60
N PRO A 121 -4.51 13.13 9.03
CA PRO A 121 -3.41 14.10 8.92
C PRO A 121 -3.18 14.45 7.45
N THR A 122 -2.61 15.61 7.19
CA THR A 122 -1.88 15.84 5.94
C THR A 122 -0.57 15.04 5.96
N GLU A 123 0.02 14.81 4.80
CA GLU A 123 1.32 14.15 4.71
C GLU A 123 2.39 14.93 5.50
N ALA A 124 2.32 16.26 5.44
CA ALA A 124 3.21 17.15 6.18
C ALA A 124 3.00 17.07 7.70
N GLU A 125 1.75 17.02 8.17
CA GLU A 125 1.43 16.83 9.59
C GLU A 125 1.92 15.47 10.10
N PHE A 126 1.74 14.40 9.33
CA PHE A 126 2.25 13.09 9.72
C PHE A 126 3.79 13.09 9.84
N GLU A 127 4.48 13.65 8.83
CA GLU A 127 5.94 13.70 8.86
C GLU A 127 6.48 14.59 9.99
N ARG A 128 5.83 15.74 10.25
CA ARG A 128 6.14 16.62 11.39
C ARG A 128 6.01 15.87 12.71
N ALA A 129 4.90 15.15 12.89
CA ALA A 129 4.66 14.34 14.07
C ALA A 129 5.73 13.25 14.22
N ALA A 130 6.05 12.54 13.14
CA ALA A 130 7.04 11.46 13.14
C ALA A 130 8.46 11.93 13.42
N ARG A 131 8.85 13.14 13.00
CA ARG A 131 10.18 13.71 13.25
C ARG A 131 10.40 14.25 14.66
N GLY A 132 9.34 14.28 15.49
CA GLY A 132 9.41 14.78 16.85
C GLY A 132 9.85 16.25 16.94
N SER A 133 10.28 16.67 18.13
CA SER A 133 10.69 18.06 18.40
C SER A 133 11.89 18.50 17.56
N SER A 134 12.82 17.58 17.28
CA SER A 134 14.00 17.82 16.43
C SER A 134 13.64 18.28 15.02
N GLY A 135 12.56 17.74 14.45
CA GLY A 135 12.13 18.10 13.09
C GLY A 135 13.04 17.59 11.96
N GLN A 136 14.05 16.76 12.26
CA GLN A 136 15.06 16.30 11.29
C GLN A 136 15.31 14.78 11.30
N LEU A 137 14.74 14.03 12.25
CA LEU A 137 15.05 12.61 12.46
C LEU A 137 14.77 11.74 11.23
N ARG A 138 15.58 10.70 10.99
CA ARG A 138 15.31 9.69 9.94
C ARG A 138 14.23 8.68 10.34
N TYR A 139 14.17 8.27 11.60
CA TYR A 139 13.14 7.40 12.20
C TYR A 139 12.53 8.12 13.41
N PRO A 140 11.33 7.75 13.89
CA PRO A 140 10.71 8.41 15.04
C PRO A 140 11.56 8.40 16.32
N TRP A 141 12.48 7.45 16.44
CA TRP A 141 13.39 7.28 17.58
C TRP A 141 14.81 7.80 17.37
N GLY A 142 15.16 8.26 16.16
CA GLY A 142 16.53 8.72 15.86
C GLY A 142 16.99 8.41 14.44
N ASP A 143 18.28 8.59 14.18
CA ASP A 143 18.85 8.39 12.84
C ASP A 143 19.29 6.96 12.55
N ALA A 144 19.69 6.23 13.60
CA ALA A 144 20.04 4.82 13.51
C ALA A 144 18.79 3.94 13.52
N PHE A 145 18.74 2.97 12.61
CA PHE A 145 17.68 1.97 12.61
C PHE A 145 17.77 1.05 13.84
N SER A 146 16.61 0.65 14.37
CA SER A 146 16.48 -0.33 15.45
C SER A 146 15.31 -1.27 15.16
N SER A 147 15.58 -2.57 15.11
CA SER A 147 14.57 -3.62 14.89
C SER A 147 13.60 -3.81 16.05
N GLU A 148 13.99 -3.36 17.25
CA GLU A 148 13.22 -3.55 18.49
C GLU A 148 12.14 -2.49 18.72
N LEU A 149 12.20 -1.39 17.95
CA LEU A 149 11.34 -0.21 18.15
C LEU A 149 10.16 -0.14 17.17
N ALA A 150 10.05 -1.09 16.24
CA ALA A 150 8.97 -1.17 15.27
C ALA A 150 8.57 -2.62 14.99
N ASN A 151 7.28 -2.83 14.76
CA ASN A 151 6.78 -4.08 14.18
C ASN A 151 6.89 -4.01 12.64
N TYR A 152 7.78 -4.81 12.04
CA TYR A 152 8.08 -4.83 10.60
C TYR A 152 8.63 -6.19 10.15
N ASP A 153 8.78 -6.38 8.84
CA ASP A 153 9.39 -7.56 8.19
C ASP A 153 8.81 -8.92 8.62
N MET A 154 7.57 -8.91 9.12
CA MET A 154 6.92 -10.08 9.74
C MET A 154 7.75 -10.69 10.91
N ALA A 155 8.78 -9.97 11.36
CA ALA A 155 9.87 -10.48 12.19
C ALA A 155 9.42 -10.84 13.61
N HIS A 156 8.34 -10.21 14.06
CA HIS A 156 7.83 -10.38 15.41
C HIS A 156 6.62 -11.30 15.49
N GLY A 157 6.28 -12.03 14.42
CA GLY A 157 5.33 -13.16 14.44
C GLY A 157 4.31 -13.13 13.31
N PHE A 158 4.40 -14.07 12.35
CA PHE A 158 3.43 -14.16 11.26
C PHE A 158 2.25 -15.10 11.59
N THR A 159 2.53 -16.18 12.32
CA THR A 159 1.52 -17.10 12.85
C THR A 159 1.36 -16.94 14.35
N GLU A 160 0.25 -17.47 14.87
CA GLU A 160 0.00 -17.46 16.30
C GLU A 160 1.09 -18.24 17.05
N GLY A 161 1.54 -17.70 18.19
CA GLY A 161 2.58 -18.31 19.02
C GLY A 161 4.02 -18.09 18.53
N GLU A 162 4.22 -17.43 17.38
CA GLU A 162 5.53 -17.02 16.90
C GLU A 162 5.84 -15.58 17.31
N GLY A 163 7.08 -15.34 17.75
CA GLY A 163 7.57 -14.00 18.06
C GLY A 163 6.83 -13.29 19.20
N ARG A 164 6.88 -11.96 19.19
CA ARG A 164 6.29 -11.08 20.21
C ARG A 164 4.81 -10.77 19.94
N TRP A 165 4.40 -10.73 18.68
CA TRP A 165 3.09 -10.30 18.20
C TRP A 165 2.60 -11.17 17.04
N TRP A 166 1.33 -11.55 17.03
CA TRP A 166 0.74 -12.22 15.87
C TRP A 166 0.26 -11.20 14.84
N ARG A 167 1.14 -10.91 13.87
CA ARG A 167 1.00 -9.91 12.79
C ARG A 167 0.96 -8.49 13.34
N LEU A 168 -0.18 -8.10 13.92
CA LEU A 168 -0.38 -6.76 14.48
C LEU A 168 0.00 -6.71 15.96
N ALA A 169 0.76 -5.69 16.32
CA ALA A 169 1.09 -5.38 17.70
C ALA A 169 -0.03 -4.54 18.35
N PRO A 170 -0.29 -4.70 19.67
CA PRO A 170 -1.06 -3.71 20.43
C PRO A 170 -0.45 -2.32 20.27
N VAL A 171 -1.29 -1.31 20.02
CA VAL A 171 -0.82 0.01 19.57
C VAL A 171 0.12 0.70 20.57
N ARG A 172 -0.05 0.46 21.88
CA ARG A 172 0.78 1.05 22.94
C ARG A 172 2.06 0.26 23.25
N GLU A 173 2.31 -0.85 22.54
CA GLU A 173 3.60 -1.56 22.61
C GLU A 173 4.59 -1.09 21.53
N GLN A 174 4.15 -0.23 20.60
CA GLN A 174 5.03 0.42 19.63
C GLN A 174 5.86 1.55 20.29
N PHE A 175 6.92 2.01 19.63
CA PHE A 175 7.71 3.12 20.14
C PHE A 175 6.88 4.40 20.27
N GLN A 176 7.04 5.08 21.42
CA GLN A 176 6.47 6.41 21.70
C GLN A 176 7.53 7.49 21.47
N ASN A 177 7.23 8.48 20.63
CA ASN A 177 8.12 9.62 20.43
C ASN A 177 7.96 10.70 21.52
N ASP A 178 8.70 11.79 21.41
CA ASP A 178 8.73 12.91 22.37
C ASP A 178 7.45 13.76 22.41
N PHE A 179 6.57 13.65 21.40
CA PHE A 179 5.22 14.20 21.44
C PHE A 179 4.20 13.25 22.08
N GLY A 180 4.63 12.08 22.54
CA GLY A 180 3.76 11.09 23.16
C GLY A 180 2.99 10.22 22.16
N LEU A 181 3.38 10.22 20.89
CA LEU A 181 2.73 9.50 19.81
C LEU A 181 3.41 8.14 19.58
N TYR A 182 2.60 7.09 19.52
CA TYR A 182 3.00 5.71 19.31
C TYR A 182 2.88 5.30 17.84
N GLY A 183 3.76 4.38 17.41
CA GLY A 183 3.58 3.64 16.16
C GLY A 183 3.63 4.49 14.89
N LEU A 184 4.46 5.55 14.87
CA LEU A 184 4.68 6.38 13.67
C LEU A 184 5.65 5.73 12.67
N ALA A 185 6.21 4.56 13.01
CA ALA A 185 6.95 3.69 12.12
C ALA A 185 6.65 2.21 12.44
N GLY A 186 6.20 1.45 11.44
CA GLY A 186 5.81 0.04 11.55
C GLY A 186 4.35 -0.18 11.97
N ASN A 187 4.03 -1.43 12.26
CA ASN A 187 2.68 -1.93 12.54
C ASN A 187 1.71 -1.80 11.36
N VAL A 188 1.26 -0.60 10.99
CA VAL A 188 0.34 -0.40 9.85
C VAL A 188 0.72 0.84 9.05
N TRP A 189 0.57 0.76 7.73
CA TRP A 189 0.56 1.95 6.89
C TRP A 189 -0.62 2.82 7.29
N GLU A 190 -0.42 4.14 7.33
CA GLU A 190 -1.46 5.06 7.74
C GLU A 190 -1.84 6.04 6.64
N TRP A 191 -3.14 6.07 6.32
CA TRP A 191 -3.69 7.03 5.36
C TRP A 191 -3.45 8.48 5.78
N THR A 192 -3.13 9.32 4.79
CA THR A 192 -3.16 10.78 4.94
C THR A 192 -4.14 11.40 3.94
N ASN A 193 -4.49 12.67 4.13
CA ASN A 193 -5.42 13.39 3.25
C ASN A 193 -4.84 13.67 1.86
N ASP A 194 -3.52 13.75 1.74
CA ASP A 194 -2.89 14.31 0.55
C ASP A 194 -3.09 13.37 -0.64
N ILE A 195 -3.35 13.98 -1.79
CA ILE A 195 -3.26 13.28 -3.06
C ILE A 195 -1.77 13.05 -3.34
N TYR A 196 -1.42 11.85 -3.78
CA TYR A 196 -0.04 11.54 -4.12
C TYR A 196 0.36 12.17 -5.46
N GLU A 197 1.54 12.79 -5.47
CA GLU A 197 2.28 13.15 -6.67
C GLU A 197 3.75 12.69 -6.55
N PRO A 198 4.41 12.37 -7.68
CA PRO A 198 5.80 11.88 -7.68
C PRO A 198 6.84 12.89 -7.19
N HIS A 199 6.51 14.18 -7.13
CA HIS A 199 7.43 15.23 -6.68
C HIS A 199 6.68 16.19 -5.77
N TYR A 200 7.32 16.65 -4.69
CA TYR A 200 6.71 17.69 -3.87
C TYR A 200 6.62 19.01 -4.65
N ASP A 201 5.49 19.71 -4.52
CA ASP A 201 5.42 21.13 -4.85
C ASP A 201 6.35 21.93 -3.91
N GLU A 202 7.48 22.36 -4.45
CA GLU A 202 8.50 23.14 -3.74
C GLU A 202 7.97 24.51 -3.27
N SER A 203 6.93 25.05 -3.92
CA SER A 203 6.34 26.34 -3.54
C SER A 203 5.40 26.24 -2.32
N ALA A 204 4.97 25.03 -1.96
CA ALA A 204 3.98 24.79 -0.91
C ALA A 204 4.60 24.72 0.50
N GLU A 205 5.04 25.86 1.04
CA GLU A 205 5.75 25.93 2.33
C GLU A 205 4.84 25.98 3.57
N MET A 206 3.60 26.46 3.43
CA MET A 206 2.71 26.74 4.57
C MET A 206 1.53 25.76 4.59
N ASN A 207 1.52 24.83 5.54
CA ASN A 207 0.48 23.80 5.68
C ASN A 207 0.13 23.10 4.34
N PRO A 208 1.12 22.50 3.64
CA PRO A 208 0.88 21.85 2.35
C PRO A 208 -0.12 20.70 2.49
N ARG A 209 -0.95 20.52 1.46
CA ARG A 209 -2.07 19.56 1.41
C ARG A 209 -2.03 18.65 0.19
N GLY A 210 -0.89 18.65 -0.51
CA GLY A 210 -0.73 18.03 -1.81
C GLY A 210 -1.55 18.71 -2.91
N PRO A 211 -1.55 18.14 -4.12
CA PRO A 211 -2.28 18.67 -5.27
C PRO A 211 -3.80 18.53 -5.09
N GLY A 212 -4.55 19.39 -5.79
CA GLY A 212 -6.02 19.39 -5.73
C GLY A 212 -6.70 18.28 -6.53
N VAL A 213 -5.96 17.57 -7.40
CA VAL A 213 -6.51 16.55 -8.31
C VAL A 213 -5.56 15.35 -8.39
N GLY A 214 -6.13 14.15 -8.40
CA GLY A 214 -5.41 12.89 -8.61
C GLY A 214 -6.18 11.68 -8.09
N SER A 215 -5.64 10.50 -8.36
CA SER A 215 -6.35 9.22 -8.21
C SER A 215 -5.74 8.29 -7.15
N ALA A 216 -4.74 8.77 -6.41
CA ALA A 216 -4.10 8.05 -5.33
C ALA A 216 -3.92 8.97 -4.11
N ARG A 217 -4.05 8.40 -2.92
CA ARG A 217 -3.80 9.07 -1.63
C ARG A 217 -2.49 8.56 -1.06
N THR A 218 -1.79 9.41 -0.32
CA THR A 218 -0.53 9.04 0.33
C THR A 218 -0.77 8.20 1.59
N MET A 219 0.18 7.33 1.90
CA MET A 219 0.28 6.56 3.14
C MET A 219 1.69 6.69 3.72
N ARG A 220 1.79 6.60 5.04
CA ARG A 220 3.04 6.84 5.79
C ARG A 220 3.29 5.77 6.85
N GLY A 221 4.52 5.70 7.33
CA GLY A 221 4.92 4.92 8.51
C GLY A 221 5.45 3.51 8.26
N GLY A 222 5.12 2.86 7.14
CA GLY A 222 5.43 1.44 6.98
C GLY A 222 4.49 0.54 7.78
N SER A 223 4.65 -0.76 7.66
CA SER A 223 3.76 -1.76 8.30
C SER A 223 4.53 -2.97 8.82
N TRP A 224 3.83 -3.82 9.57
CA TRP A 224 4.32 -5.11 10.03
C TRP A 224 4.79 -6.02 8.88
N GLY A 225 4.24 -5.84 7.68
CA GLY A 225 4.64 -6.56 6.47
C GLY A 225 5.67 -5.80 5.60
N SER A 226 6.26 -4.71 6.10
CA SER A 226 7.27 -3.95 5.35
C SER A 226 8.65 -4.61 5.49
N PRO A 227 9.26 -5.08 4.40
CA PRO A 227 10.39 -6.01 4.47
C PRO A 227 11.75 -5.34 4.68
N HIS A 228 11.84 -4.01 4.55
CA HIS A 228 13.11 -3.31 4.69
C HIS A 228 13.00 -2.15 5.69
N PRO A 229 14.04 -1.92 6.51
CA PRO A 229 14.15 -0.71 7.34
C PRO A 229 13.90 0.62 6.61
N ASN A 230 14.12 0.66 5.29
CA ASN A 230 13.96 1.88 4.51
C ASN A 230 12.49 2.26 4.31
N ASP A 231 11.58 1.30 4.49
CA ASP A 231 10.14 1.52 4.46
C ASP A 231 9.61 2.17 5.75
N LEU A 232 10.40 2.13 6.83
CA LEU A 232 10.07 2.69 8.14
C LEU A 232 10.62 4.11 8.35
N ARG A 233 11.39 4.65 7.39
CA ARG A 233 11.92 6.02 7.48
C ARG A 233 10.75 7.00 7.50
N VAL A 234 10.86 8.05 8.31
CA VAL A 234 9.80 9.06 8.45
C VAL A 234 9.46 9.74 7.12
N SER A 235 10.40 9.79 6.18
CA SER A 235 10.26 10.39 4.85
C SER A 235 9.69 9.42 3.80
N ARG A 236 9.60 8.11 4.07
CA ARG A 236 9.12 7.10 3.12
C ARG A 236 7.65 7.34 2.78
N ARG A 237 7.35 7.51 1.49
CA ARG A 237 5.99 7.71 0.97
C ARG A 237 5.47 6.42 0.34
N ALA A 238 4.26 6.02 0.68
CA ALA A 238 3.51 5.02 -0.08
C ALA A 238 2.23 5.67 -0.63
N ARG A 239 1.55 4.97 -1.54
CA ARG A 239 0.31 5.45 -2.14
C ARG A 239 -0.60 4.30 -2.53
N ALA A 240 -1.90 4.57 -2.56
CA ALA A 240 -2.89 3.68 -3.15
C ALA A 240 -4.15 4.48 -3.49
N ALA A 241 -5.04 3.93 -4.33
CA ALA A 241 -6.30 4.61 -4.65
C ALA A 241 -7.18 4.76 -3.39
N ALA A 242 -8.06 5.75 -3.37
CA ALA A 242 -8.82 6.11 -2.17
C ALA A 242 -9.72 4.97 -1.66
N GLY A 243 -10.18 4.10 -2.53
CA GLY A 243 -10.96 2.91 -2.16
C GLY A 243 -10.15 1.65 -1.91
N HIS A 244 -8.82 1.69 -2.04
CA HIS A 244 -7.99 0.53 -1.72
C HIS A 244 -7.94 0.33 -0.22
N TYR A 245 -7.81 -0.93 0.18
CA TYR A 245 -7.58 -1.31 1.57
C TYR A 245 -6.71 -2.56 1.62
N ASN A 246 -6.08 -2.82 2.76
CA ASN A 246 -5.32 -4.03 2.99
C ASN A 246 -5.22 -4.35 4.48
N TYR A 247 -4.88 -5.61 4.78
CA TYR A 247 -4.65 -6.11 6.14
C TYR A 247 -3.51 -5.41 6.92
N ASP A 248 -2.74 -4.54 6.26
CA ASP A 248 -1.64 -3.77 6.84
C ASP A 248 -1.82 -2.25 6.67
N ILE A 249 -3.03 -1.80 6.33
CA ILE A 249 -3.40 -0.38 6.17
C ILE A 249 -4.45 0.01 7.21
N GLY A 250 -4.14 1.01 8.01
CA GLY A 250 -5.01 1.66 8.99
C GLY A 250 -4.94 3.19 8.88
N PHE A 251 -5.23 3.89 9.97
CA PHE A 251 -5.19 5.35 10.02
C PHE A 251 -5.19 5.89 11.45
N ARG A 252 -4.88 7.18 11.60
CA ARG A 252 -5.08 7.97 12.83
C ARG A 252 -5.75 9.30 12.54
N ALA A 253 -6.38 9.91 13.53
CA ALA A 253 -7.05 11.20 13.38
C ALA A 253 -6.18 12.38 13.83
N VAL A 254 -6.51 13.55 13.29
CA VAL A 254 -6.07 14.85 13.80
C VAL A 254 -7.25 15.81 14.00
N LEU A 255 -7.05 16.79 14.88
CA LEU A 255 -7.93 17.92 15.12
C LEU A 255 -7.15 19.24 15.05
N PRO A 256 -7.74 20.34 14.51
CA PRO A 256 -7.08 21.64 14.54
C PRO A 256 -6.97 22.17 15.98
N ALA A 257 -5.78 22.58 16.44
CA ALA A 257 -5.61 23.04 17.83
C ALA A 257 -6.40 24.33 18.13
N ARG A 258 -6.69 25.16 17.11
CA ARG A 258 -7.53 26.36 17.24
C ARG A 258 -8.97 26.08 17.72
N PHE A 259 -9.42 24.84 17.69
CA PHE A 259 -10.75 24.41 18.14
C PHE A 259 -10.71 23.48 19.37
N ALA A 260 -9.61 23.49 20.13
CA ALA A 260 -9.42 22.63 21.29
C ALA A 260 -10.50 22.80 22.36
N ASN A 261 -10.98 24.02 22.55
CA ASN A 261 -11.92 24.38 23.62
C ASN A 261 -13.40 24.20 23.23
N LEU A 262 -13.70 23.56 22.10
CA LEU A 262 -15.09 23.26 21.77
C LEU A 262 -15.62 22.16 22.70
N PRO A 263 -16.78 22.35 23.34
CA PRO A 263 -17.39 21.32 24.17
C PRO A 263 -17.73 20.10 23.32
N ALA A 264 -17.30 18.92 23.78
CA ALA A 264 -17.75 17.64 23.25
C ALA A 264 -18.94 17.16 24.10
N ASP A 265 -19.94 16.57 23.45
CA ASP A 265 -21.02 15.85 24.11
C ASP A 265 -20.74 14.34 24.02
N PRO A 266 -20.13 13.71 25.03
CA PRO A 266 -19.71 12.32 24.97
C PRO A 266 -20.88 11.33 24.89
N ASP A 267 -22.08 11.74 25.31
CA ASP A 267 -23.28 10.91 25.33
C ASP A 267 -24.12 11.06 24.05
N HIS A 268 -23.74 11.97 23.15
CA HIS A 268 -24.45 12.18 21.89
C HIS A 268 -24.27 10.98 20.95
N ARG A 269 -25.36 10.24 20.75
CA ARG A 269 -25.40 9.08 19.84
C ARG A 269 -25.78 9.52 18.44
N VAL A 270 -24.91 9.22 17.48
CA VAL A 270 -25.14 9.46 16.06
C VAL A 270 -25.03 8.14 15.32
N ALA A 271 -26.03 7.81 14.51
CA ALA A 271 -25.97 6.64 13.64
C ALA A 271 -24.83 6.80 12.62
N ALA A 272 -24.15 5.70 12.32
CA ALA A 272 -23.28 5.62 11.17
C ALA A 272 -24.13 5.71 9.89
N ASP A 273 -23.57 6.32 8.84
CA ASP A 273 -24.12 6.16 7.50
C ASP A 273 -23.60 4.82 6.94
N PRO A 274 -24.46 3.78 6.79
CA PRO A 274 -24.03 2.47 6.34
C PRO A 274 -23.58 2.47 4.89
N GLU A 275 -23.96 3.48 4.09
CA GLU A 275 -23.62 3.58 2.67
C GLU A 275 -22.35 4.42 2.41
N CYS A 276 -21.87 5.15 3.43
CA CYS A 276 -20.63 5.91 3.34
C CYS A 276 -19.45 4.96 3.13
N GLY A 277 -18.77 5.06 1.99
CA GLY A 277 -17.68 4.17 1.60
C GLY A 277 -18.10 2.84 0.97
N ARG A 278 -19.40 2.52 0.93
CA ARG A 278 -19.92 1.34 0.21
C ARG A 278 -20.10 1.53 -1.28
N ALA A 279 -19.89 2.75 -1.80
CA ALA A 279 -19.76 3.02 -3.22
C ALA A 279 -18.49 2.33 -3.76
N ARG A 280 -18.51 1.00 -3.80
CA ARG A 280 -17.71 0.23 -4.74
C ARG A 280 -18.22 0.68 -6.10
N PRO A 281 -17.36 1.16 -6.99
CA PRO A 281 -17.79 1.34 -8.36
C PRO A 281 -18.49 0.05 -8.77
N ALA A 282 -19.71 0.15 -9.31
CA ALA A 282 -20.25 -0.97 -10.07
C ALA A 282 -19.13 -1.43 -11.02
N PRO A 283 -18.89 -2.74 -11.23
CA PRO A 283 -17.76 -3.29 -11.98
C PRO A 283 -17.76 -2.91 -13.49
N ARG A 284 -17.85 -1.62 -13.82
CA ARG A 284 -18.28 -1.07 -15.11
C ARG A 284 -17.31 -0.06 -15.71
N SER A 285 -16.07 -0.03 -15.29
CA SER A 285 -15.01 0.48 -16.16
C SER A 285 -13.70 -0.20 -15.85
N PHE A 286 -13.49 -1.39 -16.44
CA PHE A 286 -12.13 -1.86 -16.65
C PHE A 286 -11.37 -0.73 -17.37
N PRO A 287 -10.14 -0.41 -16.95
CA PRO A 287 -9.34 0.61 -17.61
C PRO A 287 -9.19 0.25 -19.09
N THR A 288 -9.17 1.27 -19.95
CA THR A 288 -8.67 1.10 -21.32
C THR A 288 -7.26 0.53 -21.28
N ARG A 289 -6.82 -0.11 -22.37
CA ARG A 289 -5.46 -0.65 -22.48
C ARG A 289 -4.37 0.38 -22.11
N ALA A 290 -4.55 1.63 -22.55
CA ALA A 290 -3.63 2.72 -22.21
C ALA A 290 -3.64 3.05 -20.70
N GLN A 291 -4.82 3.14 -20.09
CA GLN A 291 -4.94 3.34 -18.64
C GLN A 291 -4.35 2.17 -17.85
N PHE A 292 -4.52 0.93 -18.32
CA PHE A 292 -3.90 -0.25 -17.71
C PHE A 292 -2.38 -0.16 -17.74
N ILE A 293 -1.78 0.14 -18.90
CA ILE A 293 -0.33 0.30 -19.05
C ILE A 293 0.20 1.38 -18.13
N ASN A 294 -0.49 2.53 -18.02
CA ASN A 294 -0.10 3.61 -17.11
C ASN A 294 -0.17 3.20 -15.63
N ARG A 295 -1.20 2.43 -15.24
CA ARG A 295 -1.32 1.90 -13.87
C ARG A 295 -0.24 0.88 -13.57
N LEU A 296 0.05 -0.02 -14.51
CA LEU A 296 1.11 -1.01 -14.39
C LEU A 296 2.49 -0.34 -14.33
N ALA A 297 2.75 0.66 -15.17
CA ALA A 297 4.00 1.43 -15.15
C ALA A 297 4.26 2.05 -13.77
N ARG A 298 3.24 2.70 -13.18
CA ARG A 298 3.33 3.25 -11.81
C ARG A 298 3.62 2.19 -10.75
N TYR A 299 2.98 1.02 -10.87
CA TYR A 299 3.24 -0.12 -9.99
C TYR A 299 4.70 -0.60 -10.12
N LEU A 300 5.19 -0.75 -11.35
CA LEU A 300 6.57 -1.17 -11.60
C LEU A 300 7.57 -0.14 -11.09
N GLU A 301 7.30 1.15 -11.22
CA GLU A 301 8.14 2.19 -10.64
C GLU A 301 8.21 2.10 -9.09
N ASP A 302 7.10 1.78 -8.41
CA ASP A 302 7.10 1.72 -6.94
C ASP A 302 7.84 0.51 -6.35
N PHE A 303 7.72 -0.63 -7.03
CA PHE A 303 8.16 -1.94 -6.53
C PHE A 303 9.39 -2.50 -7.24
N PHE A 304 9.70 -1.95 -8.42
CA PHE A 304 10.73 -2.43 -9.33
C PHE A 304 11.54 -1.27 -9.94
N SER A 305 11.60 -0.09 -9.27
CA SER A 305 12.45 1.04 -9.70
C SER A 305 13.90 0.62 -9.93
N GLU A 306 14.35 -0.39 -9.19
CA GLU A 306 15.71 -0.93 -9.22
C GLU A 306 15.84 -2.21 -10.07
N SER A 307 14.83 -2.59 -10.83
CA SER A 307 14.80 -3.82 -11.61
C SER A 307 14.91 -3.49 -13.10
N ILE A 308 16.14 -3.55 -13.60
CA ILE A 308 16.48 -3.27 -15.00
C ILE A 308 17.21 -4.51 -15.51
N TYR A 309 16.68 -5.15 -16.55
CA TYR A 309 17.24 -6.39 -17.09
C TYR A 309 17.99 -6.23 -18.38
N PHE A 310 19.07 -7.00 -18.42
CA PHE A 310 20.15 -6.96 -19.38
C PHE A 310 20.13 -8.18 -20.30
N ASN A 311 20.59 -7.96 -21.53
CA ASN A 311 21.17 -9.00 -22.38
C ASN A 311 22.71 -8.86 -22.56
N GLU A 312 23.30 -7.77 -22.07
CA GLU A 312 24.74 -7.45 -22.12
C GLU A 312 25.27 -7.08 -20.73
N PRO A 313 26.58 -6.85 -20.51
CA PRO A 313 27.09 -6.33 -19.25
C PRO A 313 26.34 -5.06 -18.78
N VAL A 314 26.18 -4.93 -17.45
CA VAL A 314 25.34 -3.93 -16.75
C VAL A 314 25.58 -2.47 -17.19
N ASP A 315 26.76 -2.20 -17.73
CA ASP A 315 27.28 -0.91 -18.15
C ASP A 315 27.01 -0.53 -19.62
N GLN A 316 26.38 -1.41 -20.41
CA GLN A 316 26.30 -1.26 -21.88
C GLN A 316 24.90 -0.99 -22.44
N GLN A 317 23.85 -0.93 -21.62
CA GLN A 317 22.47 -0.69 -22.07
C GLN A 317 21.86 0.56 -21.43
N ALA A 318 21.03 1.27 -22.20
CA ALA A 318 20.17 2.30 -21.64
C ALA A 318 19.08 1.62 -20.78
N PRO A 319 18.83 2.08 -19.55
CA PRO A 319 17.81 1.51 -18.69
C PRO A 319 16.41 1.74 -19.28
N LEU A 320 15.59 0.69 -19.34
CA LEU A 320 14.17 0.82 -19.67
C LEU A 320 13.47 1.62 -18.58
N ASN A 321 12.58 2.53 -18.97
CA ASN A 321 11.68 3.16 -18.01
C ASN A 321 10.49 2.23 -17.71
N ALA A 322 9.80 2.49 -16.60
CA ALA A 322 8.69 1.64 -16.14
C ALA A 322 7.53 1.55 -17.14
N HIS A 323 7.34 2.57 -17.98
CA HIS A 323 6.30 2.57 -19.01
C HIS A 323 6.65 1.67 -20.19
N GLU A 324 7.90 1.65 -20.63
CA GLU A 324 8.40 0.71 -21.64
C GLU A 324 8.28 -0.73 -21.15
N LEU A 325 8.65 -0.99 -19.90
CA LEU A 325 8.50 -2.31 -19.28
C LEU A 325 7.03 -2.76 -19.21
N ALA A 326 6.14 -1.87 -18.78
CA ALA A 326 4.71 -2.16 -18.74
C ALA A 326 4.15 -2.51 -20.12
N ARG A 327 4.58 -1.81 -21.18
CA ARG A 327 4.20 -2.11 -22.55
C ARG A 327 4.68 -3.48 -22.99
N ILE A 328 5.96 -3.81 -22.76
CA ILE A 328 6.51 -5.13 -23.11
C ILE A 328 5.73 -6.24 -22.42
N ILE A 329 5.46 -6.10 -21.12
CA ILE A 329 4.67 -7.07 -20.36
C ILE A 329 3.30 -7.26 -21.01
N VAL A 330 2.59 -6.17 -21.32
CA VAL A 330 1.24 -6.23 -21.91
C VAL A 330 1.28 -6.87 -23.30
N ASP A 331 2.14 -6.38 -24.20
CA ASP A 331 2.28 -6.86 -25.57
C ASP A 331 2.62 -8.37 -25.62
N VAL A 332 3.56 -8.82 -24.78
CA VAL A 332 3.98 -10.23 -24.72
C VAL A 332 2.91 -11.11 -24.08
N SER A 333 2.25 -10.64 -23.02
CA SER A 333 1.17 -11.41 -22.36
C SER A 333 0.01 -11.63 -23.33
N GLU A 334 -0.45 -10.57 -24.01
CA GLU A 334 -1.56 -10.62 -24.95
C GLU A 334 -1.25 -11.53 -26.14
N SER A 335 -0.04 -11.46 -26.72
CA SER A 335 0.36 -12.33 -27.84
C SER A 335 0.43 -13.82 -27.47
N HIS A 336 0.58 -14.13 -26.18
CA HIS A 336 0.62 -15.50 -25.67
C HIS A 336 -0.69 -15.95 -25.00
N GLY A 337 -1.74 -15.12 -25.09
CA GLY A 337 -3.05 -15.42 -24.48
C GLY A 337 -2.96 -15.56 -22.96
N VAL A 338 -2.21 -14.68 -22.29
CA VAL A 338 -2.10 -14.57 -20.84
C VAL A 338 -2.58 -13.19 -20.40
N ASN A 339 -3.36 -13.09 -19.33
CA ASN A 339 -3.73 -11.79 -18.79
C ASN A 339 -2.49 -11.11 -18.16
N PRO A 340 -2.10 -9.90 -18.60
CA PRO A 340 -0.92 -9.22 -18.09
C PRO A 340 -0.98 -8.95 -16.59
N LEU A 341 -2.17 -8.72 -16.03
CA LEU A 341 -2.34 -8.55 -14.58
C LEU A 341 -1.96 -9.81 -13.81
N PHE A 342 -2.37 -10.96 -14.32
CA PHE A 342 -2.06 -12.25 -13.73
C PHE A 342 -0.56 -12.57 -13.86
N LEU A 343 0.02 -12.30 -15.03
CA LEU A 343 1.46 -12.44 -15.26
C LEU A 343 2.25 -11.62 -14.23
N VAL A 344 1.92 -10.35 -14.06
CA VAL A 344 2.58 -9.44 -13.10
C VAL A 344 2.37 -9.90 -11.67
N GLY A 345 1.15 -10.35 -11.32
CA GLY A 345 0.84 -10.98 -10.04
C GLY A 345 1.80 -12.12 -9.71
N VAL A 346 1.87 -13.11 -10.59
CA VAL A 346 2.76 -14.27 -10.41
C VAL A 346 4.22 -13.82 -10.32
N MET A 347 4.68 -12.97 -11.23
CA MET A 347 6.07 -12.50 -11.24
C MET A 347 6.42 -11.73 -9.94
N LYS A 348 5.51 -10.91 -9.42
CA LYS A 348 5.71 -10.21 -8.15
C LYS A 348 5.78 -11.17 -6.96
N SER A 349 4.97 -12.22 -6.98
CA SER A 349 4.94 -13.22 -5.90
C SER A 349 6.13 -14.17 -5.96
N GLU A 350 6.64 -14.48 -7.16
CA GLU A 350 7.84 -15.30 -7.37
C GLU A 350 9.14 -14.52 -7.11
N SER A 351 9.13 -13.18 -7.18
CA SER A 351 10.29 -12.35 -6.87
C SER A 351 10.50 -12.14 -5.37
N GLY A 352 9.86 -12.95 -4.52
CA GLY A 352 9.88 -12.80 -3.06
C GLY A 352 11.30 -12.68 -2.51
N PHE A 353 11.60 -11.53 -1.89
CA PHE A 353 12.59 -11.44 -0.83
C PHE A 353 12.27 -12.54 0.20
N GLY A 354 13.10 -13.59 0.29
CA GLY A 354 13.05 -14.54 1.40
C GLY A 354 12.98 -16.02 1.03
N THR A 355 11.85 -16.54 0.55
CA THR A 355 11.56 -17.98 0.71
C THR A 355 10.66 -18.58 -0.37
N VAL A 356 11.19 -18.81 -1.57
CA VAL A 356 10.65 -19.83 -2.49
C VAL A 356 11.79 -20.55 -3.22
N SER A 357 11.61 -21.84 -3.47
CA SER A 357 12.64 -22.79 -3.90
C SER A 357 13.48 -22.29 -5.09
N TYR A 358 14.80 -22.49 -4.96
CA TYR A 358 15.87 -22.11 -5.90
C TYR A 358 15.53 -22.19 -7.41
N PRO A 359 14.77 -23.18 -7.94
CA PRO A 359 14.51 -23.29 -9.38
C PRO A 359 13.62 -22.21 -10.01
N ARG A 360 12.73 -21.56 -9.25
CA ARG A 360 11.67 -20.68 -9.82
C ARG A 360 12.13 -19.26 -10.08
N TRP A 361 13.09 -18.78 -9.29
CA TRP A 361 13.79 -17.51 -9.49
C TRP A 361 14.47 -17.42 -10.86
N PHE A 362 15.04 -18.51 -11.37
CA PHE A 362 15.88 -18.51 -12.58
C PHE A 362 15.16 -18.08 -13.88
N ASN A 363 13.83 -18.04 -13.88
CA ASN A 363 13.03 -17.71 -15.07
C ASN A 363 12.14 -16.47 -14.88
N ASN A 364 12.17 -15.80 -13.73
CA ASN A 364 11.36 -14.60 -13.49
C ASN A 364 12.09 -13.38 -14.06
N PRO A 365 11.61 -12.78 -15.17
CA PRO A 365 12.25 -11.62 -15.77
C PRO A 365 12.17 -10.37 -14.89
N MET A 366 11.48 -10.38 -13.73
CA MET A 366 11.45 -9.26 -12.77
C MET A 366 12.34 -9.44 -11.50
N ALA A 367 12.93 -10.61 -11.26
CA ALA A 367 13.61 -10.96 -10.00
C ALA A 367 15.08 -10.49 -9.79
N PHE A 368 15.76 -9.95 -10.79
CA PHE A 368 17.14 -9.50 -10.71
C PHE A 368 17.28 -7.97 -10.52
N HIS A 369 18.18 -7.62 -9.60
CA HIS A 369 18.36 -6.30 -9.01
C HIS A 369 19.73 -5.76 -9.44
N TRP A 370 19.83 -4.52 -9.92
CA TRP A 370 21.12 -3.95 -10.37
C TRP A 370 22.14 -3.78 -9.22
N ALA A 371 21.67 -3.66 -7.97
CA ALA A 371 22.49 -3.54 -6.76
C ALA A 371 22.68 -4.85 -5.96
N ASN A 372 22.28 -6.01 -6.49
CA ASN A 372 22.78 -7.28 -5.92
C ASN A 372 24.31 -7.22 -5.92
N TRP A 373 24.97 -7.66 -4.84
CA TRP A 373 26.42 -7.55 -4.72
C TRP A 373 27.12 -7.97 -6.02
N LYS A 374 28.02 -7.13 -6.53
CA LYS A 374 29.04 -7.64 -7.45
C LYS A 374 29.70 -8.81 -6.72
N MET A 375 29.47 -10.03 -7.17
CA MET A 375 30.32 -11.14 -6.76
C MET A 375 31.77 -10.74 -7.06
N ALA A 376 32.72 -11.29 -6.30
CA ALA A 376 34.11 -10.85 -6.16
C ALA A 376 34.92 -10.58 -7.46
N TYR A 377 34.35 -10.82 -8.64
CA TYR A 377 34.97 -10.69 -9.96
C TYR A 377 34.23 -9.76 -10.94
N GLY A 378 33.31 -8.91 -10.48
CA GLY A 378 32.82 -7.77 -11.27
C GLY A 378 31.90 -8.10 -12.46
N ALA A 379 31.44 -9.34 -12.59
CA ALA A 379 30.35 -9.74 -13.48
C ALA A 379 29.48 -10.79 -12.79
N PRO A 380 28.17 -10.90 -13.09
CA PRO A 380 27.38 -12.05 -12.67
C PRO A 380 27.89 -13.31 -13.42
N ARG A 381 28.85 -14.01 -12.83
CA ARG A 381 29.18 -15.41 -13.16
C ARG A 381 28.54 -16.31 -12.12
N TYR A 382 27.45 -16.98 -12.48
CA TYR A 382 26.85 -18.03 -11.67
C TYR A 382 27.29 -19.40 -12.24
N ASP A 383 28.29 -20.02 -11.63
CA ASP A 383 28.80 -21.37 -11.96
C ASP A 383 27.92 -22.50 -11.38
N GLY A 384 26.63 -22.24 -11.18
CA GLY A 384 25.64 -23.22 -10.75
C GLY A 384 24.77 -23.70 -11.91
N ASN A 385 25.15 -24.82 -12.52
CA ASN A 385 24.35 -25.67 -13.43
C ASN A 385 23.71 -24.97 -14.66
N ARG A 386 24.34 -25.11 -15.83
CA ARG A 386 23.89 -24.56 -17.14
C ARG A 386 22.47 -24.97 -17.56
N ASN A 387 21.89 -26.00 -16.96
CA ASN A 387 20.58 -26.53 -17.35
C ASN A 387 19.38 -25.74 -16.80
N PHE A 388 19.58 -24.89 -15.78
CA PHE A 388 18.49 -24.13 -15.13
C PHE A 388 18.52 -22.61 -15.39
N ASN A 389 19.67 -22.07 -15.84
CA ASN A 389 19.83 -20.64 -16.10
C ASN A 389 19.52 -20.31 -17.56
N ARG A 390 18.27 -19.94 -17.86
CA ARG A 390 17.93 -19.39 -19.18
C ARG A 390 18.47 -17.98 -19.28
N ARG A 391 19.31 -17.74 -20.30
CA ARG A 391 19.74 -16.41 -20.71
C ARG A 391 18.86 -15.99 -21.87
N PHE A 392 18.31 -14.77 -21.81
CA PHE A 392 17.45 -14.25 -22.84
C PHE A 392 18.16 -13.13 -23.60
N ALA A 393 18.13 -13.21 -24.93
CA ALA A 393 18.70 -12.21 -25.81
C ALA A 393 17.93 -10.88 -25.72
N GLN A 394 16.64 -10.96 -25.45
CA GLN A 394 15.78 -9.79 -25.35
C GLN A 394 14.77 -10.01 -24.21
N LEU A 395 14.28 -8.92 -23.64
CA LEU A 395 13.41 -8.98 -22.47
C LEU A 395 12.04 -9.61 -22.81
N ASP A 396 11.55 -9.35 -24.01
CA ASP A 396 10.36 -9.99 -24.58
C ASP A 396 10.52 -11.51 -24.70
N ASP A 397 11.70 -12.04 -25.05
CA ASP A 397 11.97 -13.49 -25.05
C ASP A 397 11.79 -14.10 -23.65
N GLY A 398 12.26 -13.38 -22.62
CA GLY A 398 12.12 -13.78 -21.22
C GLY A 398 10.66 -13.83 -20.79
N PHE A 399 9.91 -12.74 -21.03
CA PHE A 399 8.47 -12.70 -20.77
C PHE A 399 7.70 -13.73 -21.61
N ALA A 400 8.12 -14.02 -22.83
CA ALA A 400 7.47 -14.98 -23.71
C ALA A 400 7.65 -16.42 -23.18
N VAL A 401 8.86 -16.77 -22.74
CA VAL A 401 9.11 -18.06 -22.08
C VAL A 401 8.29 -18.19 -20.80
N PHE A 402 8.27 -17.15 -19.96
CA PHE A 402 7.51 -17.17 -18.72
C PHE A 402 5.99 -17.31 -18.99
N SER A 403 5.46 -16.55 -19.96
CA SER A 403 4.06 -16.62 -20.40
C SER A 403 3.68 -18.00 -20.94
N ARG A 404 4.55 -18.64 -21.74
CA ARG A 404 4.35 -20.04 -22.19
C ARG A 404 4.35 -21.04 -21.03
N GLY A 405 5.16 -20.79 -19.99
CA GLY A 405 5.19 -21.59 -18.77
C GLY A 405 3.87 -21.53 -18.00
N LEU A 406 3.23 -20.35 -17.94
CA LEU A 406 1.91 -20.20 -17.31
C LEU A 406 0.76 -20.69 -18.18
N ASN A 407 0.89 -20.62 -19.50
CA ASN A 407 -0.14 -21.03 -20.45
C ASN A 407 -0.19 -22.55 -20.68
N GLN A 408 -0.11 -23.34 -19.61
CA GLN A 408 -0.23 -24.80 -19.65
C GLN A 408 -1.66 -25.24 -19.41
N ALA A 409 -2.08 -26.34 -20.04
CA ALA A 409 -3.45 -26.85 -19.91
C ALA A 409 -3.87 -27.13 -18.45
N PHE A 410 -2.96 -27.66 -17.64
CA PHE A 410 -3.24 -27.98 -16.24
C PHE A 410 -3.33 -26.73 -15.35
N TYR A 411 -2.48 -25.72 -15.58
CA TYR A 411 -2.60 -24.41 -14.92
C TYR A 411 -3.91 -23.71 -15.28
N ARG A 412 -4.31 -23.74 -16.55
CA ARG A 412 -5.60 -23.22 -16.99
C ARG A 412 -6.76 -23.96 -16.35
N ALA A 413 -6.68 -25.29 -16.27
CA ALA A 413 -7.72 -26.10 -15.62
C ALA A 413 -7.83 -25.79 -14.11
N ALA A 414 -6.71 -25.58 -13.43
CA ALA A 414 -6.68 -25.17 -12.03
C ALA A 414 -7.27 -23.76 -11.82
N ALA A 415 -6.81 -22.80 -12.62
CA ALA A 415 -7.25 -21.42 -12.57
C ALA A 415 -8.75 -21.25 -12.90
N ARG A 416 -9.31 -22.13 -13.75
CA ARG A 416 -10.74 -22.20 -14.02
C ARG A 416 -11.60 -22.65 -12.83
N ARG A 417 -11.00 -23.31 -11.83
CA ARG A 417 -11.70 -23.73 -10.60
C ARG A 417 -11.66 -22.61 -9.57
N SER A 418 -10.46 -22.19 -9.18
CA SER A 418 -10.26 -21.08 -8.26
C SER A 418 -8.79 -20.61 -8.31
N PHE A 419 -8.55 -19.40 -7.80
CA PHE A 419 -7.19 -18.91 -7.60
C PHE A 419 -6.41 -19.72 -6.55
N TYR A 420 -7.09 -20.22 -5.52
CA TYR A 420 -6.48 -21.10 -4.52
C TYR A 420 -6.03 -22.42 -5.16
N ASP A 421 -6.84 -23.03 -6.02
CA ASP A 421 -6.47 -24.26 -6.73
C ASP A 421 -5.28 -24.04 -7.67
N PHE A 422 -5.27 -22.92 -8.41
CA PHE A 422 -4.11 -22.51 -9.20
C PHE A 422 -2.86 -22.40 -8.31
N HIS A 423 -2.97 -21.69 -7.19
CA HIS A 423 -1.90 -21.48 -6.24
C HIS A 423 -1.34 -22.80 -5.70
N ILE A 424 -2.19 -23.72 -5.23
CA ILE A 424 -1.76 -25.03 -4.73
C ILE A 424 -1.02 -25.82 -5.83
N ILE A 425 -1.52 -25.77 -7.07
CA ILE A 425 -0.93 -26.51 -8.20
C ILE A 425 0.38 -25.85 -8.70
N TYR A 426 0.44 -24.52 -8.68
CA TYR A 426 1.58 -23.75 -9.16
C TYR A 426 2.70 -23.70 -8.12
N VAL A 427 2.36 -23.39 -6.86
CA VAL A 427 3.31 -23.26 -5.76
C VAL A 427 3.66 -24.62 -5.14
N GLY A 428 2.75 -25.60 -5.21
CA GLY A 428 2.94 -26.94 -4.62
C GLY A 428 2.53 -27.02 -3.14
N GLY A 429 1.89 -25.99 -2.60
CA GLY A 429 1.47 -25.89 -1.21
C GLY A 429 0.89 -24.51 -0.90
N GLU A 430 0.31 -24.36 0.29
CA GLU A 430 -0.28 -23.09 0.71
C GLU A 430 0.80 -22.10 1.14
N ALA A 431 1.06 -21.07 0.32
CA ALA A 431 1.83 -19.89 0.69
C ALA A 431 0.98 -18.61 0.64
N LEU A 432 0.59 -18.10 1.81
CA LEU A 432 -0.22 -16.88 1.96
C LEU A 432 0.49 -15.64 1.39
N GLU A 433 1.80 -15.53 1.55
CA GLU A 433 2.63 -14.45 1.01
C GLU A 433 2.50 -14.32 -0.51
N TRP A 434 2.48 -15.46 -1.20
CA TRP A 434 2.35 -15.52 -2.65
C TRP A 434 0.98 -15.02 -3.09
N MET A 435 -0.08 -15.48 -2.42
CA MET A 435 -1.45 -15.02 -2.70
C MET A 435 -1.62 -13.53 -2.38
N ASN A 436 -1.02 -13.04 -1.30
CA ASN A 436 -1.02 -11.62 -0.93
C ASN A 436 -0.29 -10.76 -1.97
N GLY A 437 0.82 -11.25 -2.52
CA GLY A 437 1.55 -10.60 -3.61
C GLY A 437 0.69 -10.41 -4.85
N VAL A 438 -0.04 -11.44 -5.27
CA VAL A 438 -0.97 -11.34 -6.41
C VAL A 438 -2.12 -10.39 -6.09
N GLY A 439 -2.73 -10.52 -4.92
CA GLY A 439 -3.82 -9.65 -4.49
C GLY A 439 -3.43 -8.18 -4.46
N ARG A 440 -2.19 -7.88 -4.06
CA ARG A 440 -1.62 -6.53 -4.10
C ARG A 440 -1.51 -5.99 -5.52
N VAL A 441 -1.05 -6.77 -6.51
CA VAL A 441 -1.01 -6.34 -7.92
C VAL A 441 -2.42 -6.06 -8.45
N TYR A 442 -3.37 -6.96 -8.21
CA TYR A 442 -4.76 -6.79 -8.64
C TYR A 442 -5.39 -5.53 -8.06
N ARG A 443 -5.11 -5.26 -6.79
CA ARG A 443 -5.55 -4.04 -6.13
C ARG A 443 -4.87 -2.83 -6.74
N ASP A 444 -3.53 -2.77 -6.73
CA ASP A 444 -2.80 -1.54 -7.06
C ASP A 444 -2.90 -1.17 -8.56
N VAL A 445 -3.02 -2.16 -9.45
CA VAL A 445 -3.15 -1.94 -10.91
C VAL A 445 -4.61 -1.78 -11.33
N MET A 446 -5.56 -2.56 -10.77
CA MET A 446 -6.95 -2.59 -11.26
C MET A 446 -7.99 -2.06 -10.30
N GLY A 447 -7.64 -1.80 -9.04
CA GLY A 447 -8.61 -1.54 -7.99
C GLY A 447 -9.50 -2.74 -7.66
N ILE A 448 -9.09 -3.95 -8.07
CA ILE A 448 -9.82 -5.19 -7.80
C ILE A 448 -9.37 -5.72 -6.44
N ASN A 449 -10.32 -5.96 -5.55
CA ASN A 449 -10.04 -6.57 -4.25
C ASN A 449 -10.45 -8.04 -4.25
N PRO A 450 -9.51 -8.98 -4.41
CA PRO A 450 -9.82 -10.40 -4.25
C PRO A 450 -9.98 -10.71 -2.76
N VAL A 451 -11.19 -10.55 -2.23
CA VAL A 451 -11.49 -11.04 -0.88
C VAL A 451 -11.42 -12.57 -0.93
N ALA A 452 -10.50 -13.14 -0.15
CA ALA A 452 -10.47 -14.57 0.11
C ALA A 452 -11.80 -14.96 0.77
N GLY A 453 -12.68 -15.59 0.01
CA GLY A 453 -13.89 -16.20 0.53
C GLY A 453 -15.13 -16.07 -0.33
N HIS A 454 -15.42 -14.94 -0.98
CA HIS A 454 -16.79 -14.71 -1.48
C HIS A 454 -16.97 -13.94 -2.79
N GLN A 455 -15.93 -13.69 -3.60
CA GLN A 455 -16.18 -13.32 -5.01
C GLN A 455 -15.14 -13.86 -6.00
N PRO A 456 -15.57 -14.17 -7.23
CA PRO A 456 -14.70 -14.58 -8.30
C PRO A 456 -14.04 -13.37 -8.96
N ALA A 457 -13.26 -12.60 -8.21
CA ALA A 457 -12.37 -11.59 -8.80
C ALA A 457 -11.39 -12.22 -9.81
N PHE A 458 -11.14 -13.52 -9.67
CA PHE A 458 -10.29 -14.33 -10.53
C PHE A 458 -11.05 -15.05 -11.66
N GLU A 459 -12.32 -14.75 -11.92
CA GLU A 459 -12.99 -15.22 -13.14
C GLU A 459 -12.57 -14.42 -14.40
N TYR A 460 -11.91 -13.28 -14.23
CA TYR A 460 -11.41 -12.42 -15.31
C TYR A 460 -9.96 -12.75 -15.69
N ILE A 461 -9.66 -14.02 -15.93
CA ILE A 461 -8.30 -14.45 -16.28
C ILE A 461 -7.98 -14.23 -17.77
N TYR A 462 -8.93 -13.80 -18.61
CA TYR A 462 -8.69 -13.54 -20.04
C TYR A 462 -9.58 -12.42 -20.63
N GLY A 463 -9.88 -11.37 -19.87
CA GLY A 463 -10.62 -10.21 -20.39
C GLY A 463 -12.12 -10.44 -20.68
N GLN A 464 -12.71 -11.53 -20.19
CA GLN A 464 -14.15 -11.82 -20.28
C GLN A 464 -14.65 -12.43 -18.94
N PRO A 465 -15.92 -12.21 -18.56
CA PRO A 465 -16.56 -12.93 -17.45
C PRO A 465 -16.60 -14.45 -17.69
N TYR A 466 -16.66 -15.21 -16.60
CA TYR A 466 -16.88 -16.66 -16.62
C TYR A 466 -18.08 -17.06 -17.49
N GLY A 467 -17.88 -18.07 -18.35
CA GLY A 467 -18.93 -18.65 -19.19
C GLY A 467 -19.09 -18.07 -20.61
N GLN A 468 -18.33 -17.05 -21.01
CA GLN A 468 -18.40 -16.50 -22.37
C GLN A 468 -17.13 -16.65 -23.23
N ALA A 469 -16.06 -17.22 -22.66
CA ALA A 469 -14.91 -17.64 -23.45
C ALA A 469 -15.26 -18.95 -24.20
N GLY A 470 -15.65 -18.82 -25.47
CA GLY A 470 -15.65 -19.92 -26.43
C GLY A 470 -14.24 -20.53 -26.59
N PRO A 471 -14.15 -21.69 -27.25
CA PRO A 471 -12.98 -22.57 -27.25
C PRO A 471 -11.64 -21.91 -27.60
#